data_AF-A0A831T1J7-F1
#
_entry.id   AF-A0A831T1J7-F1
#
_cell.length_a   1.000
_cell.length_b   1.000
_cell.length_c   1.000
_cell.angle_alpha   90.00
_cell.angle_beta   90.00
_cell.angle_gamma   90.00
#
_symmetry.space_group_name_H-M   'P 1'
#
loop_
_entity.id
_entity.type
_entity.pdbx_description
1 polymer ?
#
loop_
_entity_poly.entity_id
_entity_poly.type
_entity_poly.pdbx_seq_one_letter_code
_entity_poly.pdbx_strand_id
1 'polypeptide(L)'
;MARGVTEETIKLESTGVQSNPRPAGVVYPSTAGLARVRIEYFDNIKIEEDFSVQVASLNPGTYRIRVNGDVIVYTFVTDSTGAASVMLRDNAVPLQIQPVTLIRLVEVIDSAHRPVLKGSFAGAAPAGNPTAVAVAQLIPSEKYIRGTAQFIVRPIGNAVEQLLVIELWNMHWTPQPYMVRVNGTAIGAIVVNHVARGKIAFMTNPGRHEVDLEMPLNSRFTDITQLRTIEIFDFDSKTVFFRGRFKLVSP
;
A
#
# COMPACT_ATOMS: atom_id res chain seq x y z
N MET A 1 20.00 16.24 1.31
CA MET A 1 19.06 15.23 0.78
C MET A 1 19.45 13.88 1.38
N ALA A 2 18.56 13.25 2.12
CA ALA A 2 18.83 11.99 2.80
C ALA A 2 17.84 10.92 2.33
N ARG A 3 18.37 9.77 1.90
CA ARG A 3 17.58 8.57 1.57
C ARG A 3 17.44 7.73 2.84
N GLY A 4 16.20 7.45 3.23
CA GLY A 4 15.88 6.62 4.38
C GLY A 4 15.27 5.29 3.94
N VAL A 5 15.60 4.20 4.62
CA VAL A 5 14.94 2.90 4.42
C VAL A 5 14.46 2.41 5.78
N THR A 6 13.18 2.07 5.87
CA THR A 6 12.61 1.34 7.01
C THR A 6 12.29 -0.07 6.54
N GLU A 7 12.88 -1.07 7.16
CA GLU A 7 12.62 -2.48 6.86
C GLU A 7 12.30 -3.23 8.14
N GLU A 8 11.25 -4.04 8.12
CA GLU A 8 10.89 -4.95 9.20
C GLU A 8 10.70 -6.36 8.63
N THR A 9 11.28 -7.36 9.28
CA THR A 9 11.17 -8.78 8.88
C THR A 9 10.70 -9.61 10.06
N ILE A 10 9.73 -10.49 9.82
CA ILE A 10 9.24 -11.45 10.81
C ILE A 10 9.45 -12.88 10.32
N LYS A 11 9.57 -13.79 11.28
CA LYS A 11 9.52 -15.22 11.02
C LYS A 11 8.05 -15.67 10.97
N LEU A 12 7.74 -16.53 10.00
CA LEU A 12 6.48 -17.26 9.93
C LEU A 12 6.71 -18.65 10.50
N GLU A 13 5.95 -18.97 11.54
CA GLU A 13 6.04 -20.22 12.28
C GLU A 13 4.99 -21.22 11.79
N SER A 14 5.36 -22.49 11.77
CA SER A 14 4.44 -23.57 11.42
C SER A 14 3.31 -23.67 12.44
N THR A 15 2.09 -23.84 11.97
CA THR A 15 0.91 -24.08 12.82
C THR A 15 0.71 -25.55 13.18
N GLY A 16 1.57 -26.45 12.67
CA GLY A 16 1.39 -27.89 12.76
C GLY A 16 0.35 -28.45 11.78
N VAL A 17 -0.32 -27.59 11.00
CA VAL A 17 -1.24 -28.01 9.95
C VAL A 17 -0.47 -28.15 8.64
N GLN A 18 -0.43 -29.35 8.08
CA GLN A 18 0.05 -29.58 6.72
C GLN A 18 -1.05 -30.23 5.88
N SER A 19 -1.23 -29.72 4.66
CA SER A 19 -2.30 -30.14 3.75
C SER A 19 -2.08 -31.54 3.15
N ASN A 20 -0.84 -32.02 3.12
CA ASN A 20 -0.48 -33.31 2.52
C ASN A 20 0.40 -34.14 3.48
N PRO A 21 0.17 -35.45 3.61
CA PRO A 21 1.08 -36.33 4.32
C PRO A 21 2.42 -36.38 3.57
N ARG A 22 3.52 -36.18 4.30
CA ARG A 22 4.88 -36.33 3.75
C ARG A 22 5.21 -37.81 3.53
N PRO A 23 6.03 -38.14 2.52
CA PRO A 23 6.58 -39.49 2.38
C PRO A 23 7.21 -39.97 3.69
N ALA A 24 6.85 -41.17 4.11
CA ALA A 24 7.39 -41.77 5.33
C ALA A 24 8.93 -41.94 5.20
N GLY A 25 9.67 -41.62 6.27
CA GLY A 25 11.12 -41.82 6.35
C GLY A 25 12.00 -40.65 5.90
N VAL A 26 11.42 -39.54 5.40
CA VAL A 26 12.17 -38.33 5.05
C VAL A 26 12.09 -37.31 6.18
N VAL A 27 13.23 -36.99 6.79
CA VAL A 27 13.36 -35.87 7.74
C VAL A 27 13.47 -34.59 6.93
N TYR A 28 12.44 -33.77 6.99
CA TYR A 28 12.44 -32.45 6.37
C TYR A 28 12.87 -31.41 7.40
N PRO A 29 13.48 -30.29 6.96
CA PRO A 29 13.67 -29.13 7.82
C PRO A 29 12.32 -28.68 8.41
N SER A 30 12.37 -28.04 9.57
CA SER A 30 11.20 -27.37 10.12
C SER A 30 10.66 -26.38 9.08
N THR A 31 9.36 -26.46 8.78
CA THR A 31 8.71 -25.51 7.88
C THR A 31 8.89 -24.11 8.44
N ALA A 32 9.44 -23.22 7.62
CA ALA A 32 9.75 -21.86 8.00
C ALA A 32 9.36 -20.91 6.88
N GLY A 33 8.96 -19.71 7.25
CA GLY A 33 8.83 -18.61 6.30
C GLY A 33 9.38 -17.32 6.89
N LEU A 34 9.53 -16.33 6.01
CA LEU A 34 9.84 -14.96 6.35
C LEU A 34 8.81 -14.07 5.66
N ALA A 35 8.30 -13.08 6.37
CA ALA A 35 7.58 -11.98 5.75
C ALA A 35 8.35 -10.69 6.02
N ARG A 36 8.41 -9.81 5.02
CA ARG A 36 9.14 -8.55 5.10
C ARG A 36 8.32 -7.42 4.53
N VAL A 37 8.36 -6.30 5.22
CA VAL A 37 7.89 -4.99 4.76
C VAL A 37 9.08 -4.07 4.62
N ARG A 38 9.15 -3.33 3.52
CA ARG A 38 10.21 -2.34 3.28
C ARG A 38 9.57 -1.09 2.72
N ILE A 39 9.91 0.05 3.31
CA ILE A 39 9.48 1.37 2.85
C ILE A 39 10.72 2.20 2.61
N GLU A 40 10.78 2.78 1.44
CA GLU A 40 11.84 3.69 1.07
C GLU A 40 11.34 5.13 1.06
N TYR A 41 12.14 6.02 1.65
CA TYR A 41 11.86 7.44 1.74
C TYR A 41 12.97 8.24 1.06
N PHE A 42 12.58 9.30 0.37
CA PHE A 42 13.47 10.36 -0.08
C PHE A 42 12.98 11.67 0.52
N ASP A 43 13.79 12.29 1.38
CA ASP A 43 13.44 13.52 2.11
C ASP A 43 12.04 13.42 2.78
N ASN A 44 11.81 12.33 3.53
CA ASN A 44 10.56 11.98 4.24
C ASN A 44 9.34 11.67 3.36
N ILE A 45 9.47 11.72 2.04
CA ILE A 45 8.41 11.29 1.11
C ILE A 45 8.58 9.80 0.84
N LYS A 46 7.52 9.01 1.04
CA LYS A 46 7.49 7.59 0.63
C LYS A 46 7.66 7.51 -0.88
N ILE A 47 8.70 6.84 -1.34
CA ILE A 47 8.99 6.65 -2.77
C ILE A 47 8.81 5.21 -3.25
N GLU A 48 9.00 4.22 -2.36
CA GLU A 48 8.77 2.80 -2.69
C GLU A 48 8.15 2.09 -1.48
N GLU A 49 7.25 1.16 -1.76
CA GLU A 49 6.65 0.28 -0.75
C GLU A 49 6.65 -1.17 -1.21
N ASP A 50 7.31 -2.03 -0.44
CA ASP A 50 7.48 -3.44 -0.73
C ASP A 50 6.86 -4.31 0.35
N PHE A 51 6.20 -5.39 -0.09
CA PHE A 51 5.81 -6.52 0.74
C PHE A 51 6.32 -7.81 0.11
N SER A 52 6.96 -8.67 0.90
CA SER A 52 7.43 -9.96 0.41
C SER A 52 7.21 -11.08 1.41
N VAL A 53 6.98 -12.29 0.87
CA VAL A 53 6.86 -13.53 1.65
C VAL A 53 7.73 -14.59 1.00
N GLN A 54 8.56 -15.23 1.80
CA GLN A 54 9.40 -16.36 1.42
C GLN A 54 9.05 -17.53 2.31
N VAL A 55 8.98 -18.73 1.73
CA VAL A 55 8.71 -19.97 2.45
C VAL A 55 9.70 -21.03 2.01
N ALA A 56 10.00 -21.94 2.93
CA ALA A 56 10.79 -23.12 2.69
C ALA A 56 10.17 -24.32 3.39
N SER A 57 10.39 -25.50 2.81
CA SER A 57 9.95 -26.78 3.39
C SER A 57 8.44 -26.84 3.65
N LEU A 58 7.61 -26.23 2.80
CA LEU A 58 6.19 -26.55 2.70
C LEU A 58 6.00 -27.82 1.85
N ASN A 59 4.81 -28.41 1.84
CA ASN A 59 4.54 -29.45 0.86
C ASN A 59 4.44 -28.81 -0.54
N PRO A 60 4.94 -29.46 -1.61
CA PRO A 60 4.69 -29.00 -2.97
C PRO A 60 3.19 -28.82 -3.23
N GLY A 61 2.80 -27.67 -3.78
CA GLY A 61 1.39 -27.36 -4.01
C GLY A 61 1.10 -25.88 -4.18
N THR A 62 -0.19 -25.54 -4.18
CA THR A 62 -0.67 -24.15 -4.27
C THR A 62 -1.16 -23.68 -2.91
N TYR A 63 -0.69 -22.51 -2.51
CA TYR A 63 -1.06 -21.79 -1.30
C TYR A 63 -1.60 -20.42 -1.64
N ARG A 64 -2.04 -19.70 -0.61
CA ARG A 64 -2.44 -18.29 -0.68
C ARG A 64 -1.77 -17.52 0.44
N ILE A 65 -1.64 -16.20 0.28
CA ILE A 65 -1.15 -15.32 1.34
C ILE A 65 -2.32 -14.47 1.82
N ARG A 66 -2.55 -14.54 3.12
CA ARG A 66 -3.55 -13.77 3.85
C ARG A 66 -2.84 -12.79 4.78
N VAL A 67 -3.25 -11.54 4.74
CA VAL A 67 -2.69 -10.46 5.56
C VAL A 67 -3.82 -9.74 6.27
N ASN A 68 -3.71 -9.60 7.60
CA ASN A 68 -4.74 -9.00 8.45
C ASN A 68 -6.16 -9.57 8.24
N GLY A 69 -6.28 -10.82 7.78
CA GLY A 69 -7.57 -11.48 7.48
C GLY A 69 -7.98 -11.48 6.00
N ASP A 70 -7.36 -10.65 5.16
CA ASP A 70 -7.66 -10.55 3.72
C ASP A 70 -6.68 -11.35 2.85
N VAL A 71 -7.20 -12.10 1.87
CA VAL A 71 -6.35 -12.81 0.90
C VAL A 71 -5.84 -11.84 -0.16
N ILE A 72 -4.52 -11.64 -0.18
CA ILE A 72 -3.84 -10.70 -1.08
C ILE A 72 -3.12 -11.38 -2.25
N VAL A 73 -2.73 -12.65 -2.10
CA VAL A 73 -2.15 -13.47 -3.17
C VAL A 73 -2.94 -14.77 -3.27
N TYR A 74 -3.59 -14.98 -4.42
CA TYR A 74 -4.50 -16.11 -4.66
C TYR A 74 -3.80 -17.38 -5.16
N THR A 75 -2.57 -17.24 -5.66
CA THR A 75 -1.77 -18.34 -6.21
C THR A 75 -0.32 -18.16 -5.78
N PHE A 76 0.11 -18.96 -4.82
CA PHE A 76 1.48 -19.01 -4.31
C PHE A 76 1.96 -20.46 -4.41
N VAL A 77 2.71 -20.78 -5.46
CA VAL A 77 3.08 -22.16 -5.81
C VAL A 77 4.45 -22.49 -5.26
N THR A 78 4.55 -23.58 -4.51
CA THR A 78 5.83 -24.12 -4.03
C THR A 78 6.43 -25.09 -5.03
N ASP A 79 7.75 -25.08 -5.14
CA ASP A 79 8.50 -26.02 -5.96
C ASP A 79 8.54 -27.44 -5.34
N SER A 80 9.27 -28.36 -5.98
CA SER A 80 9.43 -29.74 -5.49
C SER A 80 10.13 -29.84 -4.14
N THR A 81 10.84 -28.80 -3.70
CA THR A 81 11.49 -28.71 -2.39
C THR A 81 10.62 -28.02 -1.34
N GLY A 82 9.45 -27.50 -1.74
CA GLY A 82 8.56 -26.78 -0.85
C GLY A 82 8.92 -25.31 -0.67
N ALA A 83 9.75 -24.75 -1.55
CA ALA A 83 10.16 -23.35 -1.51
C ALA A 83 9.30 -22.48 -2.45
N ALA A 84 9.03 -21.25 -2.02
CA ALA A 84 8.39 -20.22 -2.85
C ALA A 84 8.73 -18.81 -2.34
N SER A 85 8.64 -17.83 -3.23
CA SER A 85 8.85 -16.42 -2.90
C SER A 85 7.89 -15.56 -3.72
N VAL A 86 7.34 -14.52 -3.09
CA VAL A 86 6.58 -13.46 -3.75
C VAL A 86 7.08 -12.11 -3.28
N MET A 87 7.13 -11.16 -4.20
CA MET A 87 7.45 -9.76 -3.92
C MET A 87 6.42 -8.88 -4.62
N LEU A 88 5.72 -8.07 -3.85
CA LEU A 88 4.80 -7.03 -4.31
C LEU A 88 5.51 -5.70 -4.09
N ARG A 89 5.60 -4.88 -5.13
CA ARG A 89 6.20 -3.54 -5.08
C ARG A 89 5.21 -2.50 -5.56
N ASP A 90 5.16 -1.36 -4.90
CA ASP A 90 4.37 -0.18 -5.25
C ASP A 90 2.93 -0.56 -5.66
N ASN A 91 2.58 -0.35 -6.93
CA ASN A 91 1.25 -0.59 -7.49
C ASN A 91 0.83 -2.06 -7.52
N ALA A 92 1.76 -2.99 -7.30
CA ALA A 92 1.44 -4.40 -7.13
C ALA A 92 1.04 -4.74 -5.69
N VAL A 93 1.31 -3.85 -4.72
CA VAL A 93 0.84 -3.99 -3.34
C VAL A 93 -0.68 -3.70 -3.33
N PRO A 94 -1.53 -4.65 -2.94
CA PRO A 94 -2.97 -4.45 -2.93
C PRO A 94 -3.37 -3.36 -1.93
N LEU A 95 -4.38 -2.56 -2.29
CA LEU A 95 -4.84 -1.43 -1.46
C LEU A 95 -5.27 -1.86 -0.05
N GLN A 96 -5.67 -3.12 0.13
CA GLN A 96 -6.06 -3.71 1.42
C GLN A 96 -4.90 -3.77 2.42
N ILE A 97 -3.66 -3.81 1.94
CA ILE A 97 -2.47 -3.85 2.78
C ILE A 97 -1.61 -2.60 2.62
N GLN A 98 -2.15 -1.55 1.98
CA GLN A 98 -1.51 -0.25 1.91
C GLN A 98 -2.02 0.67 3.04
N PRO A 99 -1.11 1.31 3.80
CA PRO A 99 0.34 1.14 3.76
C PRO A 99 0.79 -0.17 4.45
N VAL A 100 1.91 -0.75 4.02
CA VAL A 100 2.43 -2.02 4.53
C VAL A 100 2.86 -1.94 6.00
N THR A 101 3.04 -0.72 6.53
CA THR A 101 3.22 -0.45 7.96
C THR A 101 2.01 -0.81 8.82
N LEU A 102 0.83 -1.00 8.23
CA LEU A 102 -0.37 -1.49 8.94
C LEU A 102 -0.46 -3.02 8.97
N ILE A 103 0.47 -3.74 8.35
CA ILE A 103 0.49 -5.19 8.42
C ILE A 103 0.80 -5.61 9.87
N ARG A 104 -0.07 -6.43 10.45
CA ARG A 104 0.06 -6.97 11.81
C ARG A 104 0.19 -8.48 11.79
N LEU A 105 -0.51 -9.13 10.87
CA LEU A 105 -0.57 -10.57 10.75
C LEU A 105 -0.33 -10.99 9.31
N VAL A 106 0.57 -11.95 9.11
CA VAL A 106 0.81 -12.61 7.83
C VAL A 106 0.61 -14.11 8.00
N GLU A 107 -0.17 -14.69 7.11
CA GLU A 107 -0.46 -16.11 7.07
C GLU A 107 -0.26 -16.65 5.65
N VAL A 108 0.35 -17.83 5.57
CA VAL A 108 0.29 -18.67 4.37
C VAL A 108 -0.78 -19.72 4.63
N ILE A 109 -1.76 -19.80 3.75
CA ILE A 109 -2.93 -20.68 3.92
C ILE A 109 -3.00 -21.70 2.78
N ASP A 110 -3.51 -22.90 3.09
CA ASP A 110 -3.74 -23.96 2.10
C ASP A 110 -5.05 -23.74 1.30
N SER A 111 -5.35 -24.69 0.40
CA SER A 111 -6.58 -24.68 -0.41
C SER A 111 -7.87 -24.79 0.41
N ALA A 112 -7.79 -25.31 1.65
CA ALA A 112 -8.88 -25.38 2.61
C ALA A 112 -8.96 -24.12 3.51
N HIS A 113 -8.23 -23.06 3.17
CA HIS A 113 -8.14 -21.80 3.93
C HIS A 113 -7.59 -21.95 5.35
N ARG A 114 -6.83 -23.01 5.64
CA ARG A 114 -6.21 -23.23 6.94
C ARG A 114 -4.80 -22.62 6.94
N PRO A 115 -4.40 -21.87 7.99
CA PRO A 115 -3.05 -21.36 8.08
C PRO A 115 -2.06 -22.49 8.30
N VAL A 116 -1.05 -22.57 7.44
CA VAL A 116 0.09 -23.52 7.53
C VAL A 116 1.33 -22.84 8.08
N LEU A 117 1.47 -21.53 7.82
CA LEU A 117 2.49 -20.67 8.42
C LEU A 117 1.82 -19.39 8.92
N LYS A 118 2.27 -18.87 10.05
CA LYS A 118 1.74 -17.66 10.66
C LYS A 118 2.85 -16.86 11.34
N GLY A 119 2.84 -15.55 11.18
CA GLY A 119 3.71 -14.66 11.95
C GLY A 119 3.07 -13.30 12.12
N SER A 120 3.50 -12.59 13.15
CA SER A 120 2.99 -11.25 13.47
C SER A 120 4.15 -10.27 13.64
N PHE A 121 3.95 -9.04 13.17
CA PHE A 121 4.87 -7.93 13.42
C PHE A 121 4.71 -7.47 14.87
N ALA A 122 5.81 -7.55 15.62
CA ALA A 122 5.86 -7.22 17.05
C ALA A 122 6.14 -5.73 17.24
N GLY A 123 5.25 -4.91 16.70
CA GLY A 123 5.31 -3.46 16.86
C GLY A 123 3.98 -2.96 17.37
N ALA A 124 3.99 -2.22 18.47
CA ALA A 124 3.15 -1.03 18.47
C ALA A 124 3.57 -0.27 17.21
N ALA A 125 2.67 -0.26 16.23
CA ALA A 125 2.54 0.74 15.20
C ALA A 125 3.58 1.89 15.42
N PRO A 126 4.65 2.04 14.62
CA PRO A 126 5.62 3.14 14.79
C PRO A 126 4.92 4.46 15.14
N ALA A 127 5.43 5.21 16.13
CA ALA A 127 4.83 6.48 16.55
C ALA A 127 4.58 7.38 15.32
N GLY A 128 3.33 7.82 15.12
CA GLY A 128 2.88 8.42 13.88
C GLY A 128 2.14 7.47 12.92
N ASN A 129 1.60 6.36 13.42
CA ASN A 129 0.75 5.50 12.60
C ASN A 129 -0.52 6.21 12.16
N PRO A 130 -1.02 5.87 10.97
CA PRO A 130 -2.30 6.37 10.55
C PRO A 130 -3.37 5.95 11.56
N THR A 131 -4.06 6.91 12.18
CA THR A 131 -5.30 6.65 12.93
C THR A 131 -6.47 6.39 11.98
N ALA A 132 -6.34 6.80 10.73
CA ALA A 132 -7.26 6.44 9.66
C ALA A 132 -6.54 6.47 8.29
N VAL A 133 -6.88 5.51 7.43
CA VAL A 133 -6.49 5.50 6.03
C VAL A 133 -7.76 5.41 5.19
N ALA A 134 -7.86 6.24 4.16
CA ALA A 134 -8.89 6.10 3.15
C ALA A 134 -8.22 6.00 1.78
N VAL A 135 -8.61 5.00 0.99
CA VAL A 135 -8.03 4.76 -0.33
C VAL A 135 -9.10 4.88 -1.39
N ALA A 136 -8.78 5.55 -2.49
CA ALA A 136 -9.60 5.62 -3.69
C ALA A 136 -8.81 5.07 -4.88
N GLN A 137 -9.33 3.99 -5.48
CA GLN A 137 -8.94 3.62 -6.83
C GLN A 137 -9.59 4.61 -7.80
N LEU A 138 -8.77 5.25 -8.64
CA LEU A 138 -9.25 6.21 -9.60
C LEU A 138 -9.75 5.48 -10.84
N ILE A 139 -11.05 5.59 -11.13
CA ILE A 139 -11.65 5.04 -12.33
C ILE A 139 -11.32 5.99 -13.48
N PRO A 140 -10.56 5.51 -14.48
CA PRO A 140 -10.15 6.36 -15.58
C PRO A 140 -11.28 6.57 -16.59
N SER A 141 -11.30 7.72 -17.26
CA SER A 141 -12.13 7.94 -18.45
C SER A 141 -11.57 7.25 -19.70
N GLU A 142 -10.27 6.94 -19.70
CA GLU A 142 -9.56 6.31 -20.80
C GLU A 142 -8.97 4.94 -20.40
N LYS A 143 -8.84 4.02 -21.37
CA LYS A 143 -8.50 2.61 -21.08
C LYS A 143 -7.11 2.39 -20.49
N TYR A 144 -6.17 3.33 -20.66
CA TYR A 144 -4.75 3.11 -20.39
C TYR A 144 -4.20 3.90 -19.20
N ILE A 145 -4.89 4.96 -18.78
CA ILE A 145 -4.47 5.79 -17.65
C ILE A 145 -4.83 5.09 -16.34
N ARG A 146 -3.98 5.26 -15.32
CA ARG A 146 -4.19 4.69 -13.99
C ARG A 146 -3.94 5.73 -12.93
N GLY A 147 -4.61 5.60 -11.79
CA GLY A 147 -4.34 6.47 -10.67
C GLY A 147 -4.84 5.90 -9.34
N THR A 148 -4.20 6.35 -8.27
CA THR A 148 -4.57 6.03 -6.90
C THR A 148 -4.54 7.31 -6.08
N ALA A 149 -5.44 7.40 -5.12
CA ALA A 149 -5.37 8.43 -4.09
C ALA A 149 -5.45 7.78 -2.71
N GLN A 150 -4.57 8.20 -1.82
CA GLN A 150 -4.51 7.73 -0.45
C GLN A 150 -4.57 8.93 0.49
N PHE A 151 -5.53 8.91 1.40
CA PHE A 151 -5.62 9.87 2.49
C PHE A 151 -5.19 9.19 3.78
N ILE A 152 -4.30 9.83 4.52
CA ILE A 152 -3.67 9.31 5.73
C ILE A 152 -3.85 10.37 6.81
N VAL A 153 -4.38 9.96 7.96
CA VAL A 153 -4.44 10.80 9.17
C VAL A 153 -3.51 10.21 10.19
N ARG A 154 -2.50 10.94 10.68
CA ARG A 154 -1.59 10.45 11.72
C ARG A 154 -1.44 11.45 12.87
N PRO A 155 -1.34 10.99 14.13
CA PRO A 155 -1.03 11.85 15.26
C PRO A 155 0.48 12.19 15.26
N ILE A 156 0.80 13.46 15.51
CA ILE A 156 2.17 13.95 15.67
C ILE A 156 2.23 14.73 16.99
N GLY A 157 2.66 14.06 18.06
CA GLY A 157 2.58 14.61 19.42
C GLY A 157 1.13 14.90 19.79
N ASN A 158 0.81 16.17 20.04
CA ASN A 158 -0.55 16.65 20.35
C ASN A 158 -1.31 17.17 19.12
N ALA A 159 -0.73 17.08 17.92
CA ALA A 159 -1.33 17.51 16.67
C ALA A 159 -1.80 16.32 15.83
N VAL A 160 -2.66 16.58 14.86
CA VAL A 160 -3.05 15.63 13.82
C VAL A 160 -2.54 16.16 12.48
N GLU A 161 -1.80 15.33 11.77
CA GLU A 161 -1.40 15.59 10.40
C GLU A 161 -2.28 14.79 9.45
N GLN A 162 -2.67 15.43 8.36
CA GLN A 162 -3.46 14.82 7.31
C GLN A 162 -2.71 14.96 6.01
N LEU A 163 -2.57 13.84 5.30
CA LEU A 163 -1.79 13.72 4.09
C LEU A 163 -2.66 13.09 3.00
N LEU A 164 -2.82 13.79 1.89
CA LEU A 164 -3.43 13.24 0.67
C LEU A 164 -2.34 13.03 -0.37
N VAL A 165 -2.03 11.78 -0.68
CA VAL A 165 -1.09 11.40 -1.74
C VAL A 165 -1.89 10.97 -2.96
N ILE A 166 -1.54 11.51 -4.13
CA ILE A 166 -2.13 11.12 -5.40
C ILE A 166 -1.01 10.73 -6.35
N GLU A 167 -1.18 9.58 -6.98
CA GLU A 167 -0.25 9.06 -7.97
C GLU A 167 -1.00 8.73 -9.26
N LEU A 168 -0.45 9.17 -10.39
CA LEU A 168 -1.00 9.03 -11.72
C LEU A 168 0.03 8.38 -12.66
N TRP A 169 -0.42 7.48 -13.53
CA TRP A 169 0.42 6.77 -14.50
C TRP A 169 -0.22 6.70 -15.87
N ASN A 170 0.65 6.60 -16.89
CA ASN A 170 0.31 6.57 -18.31
C ASN A 170 -0.55 7.76 -18.74
N MET A 171 -0.43 8.88 -18.02
CA MET A 171 -1.15 10.11 -18.34
C MET A 171 -0.63 10.71 -19.63
N HIS A 172 -1.51 11.34 -20.42
CA HIS A 172 -1.05 12.16 -21.52
C HIS A 172 -0.14 13.27 -20.98
N TRP A 173 1.08 13.36 -21.52
CA TRP A 173 1.96 14.44 -21.14
C TRP A 173 1.40 15.75 -21.70
N THR A 174 1.21 16.71 -20.80
CA THR A 174 0.79 18.06 -21.14
C THR A 174 1.67 19.05 -20.36
N PRO A 175 2.02 20.20 -20.95
CA PRO A 175 2.73 21.25 -20.21
C PRO A 175 1.83 21.89 -19.13
N GLN A 176 0.51 21.73 -19.23
CA GLN A 176 -0.44 22.19 -18.24
C GLN A 176 -0.67 21.14 -17.14
N PRO A 177 -0.88 21.57 -15.88
CA PRO A 177 -1.13 20.65 -14.78
C PRO A 177 -2.58 20.14 -14.77
N TYR A 178 -2.78 18.98 -14.17
CA TYR A 178 -4.10 18.38 -13.96
C TYR A 178 -4.71 18.88 -12.65
N MET A 179 -5.93 19.38 -12.67
CA MET A 179 -6.59 19.92 -11.48
C MET A 179 -7.13 18.79 -10.59
N VAL A 180 -6.90 18.89 -9.29
CA VAL A 180 -7.42 17.95 -8.28
C VAL A 180 -8.61 18.57 -7.58
N ARG A 181 -9.73 17.85 -7.55
CA ARG A 181 -10.86 18.17 -6.68
C ARG A 181 -11.14 17.03 -5.71
N VAL A 182 -11.52 17.40 -4.49
CA VAL A 182 -12.03 16.48 -3.49
C VAL A 182 -13.37 17.00 -3.03
N ASN A 183 -14.39 16.14 -3.06
CA ASN A 183 -15.79 16.52 -2.79
C ASN A 183 -16.24 17.77 -3.60
N GLY A 184 -15.81 17.87 -4.86
CA GLY A 184 -16.13 18.99 -5.75
C GLY A 184 -15.35 20.29 -5.50
N THR A 185 -14.53 20.36 -4.44
CA THR A 185 -13.68 21.54 -4.16
C THR A 185 -12.29 21.34 -4.73
N ALA A 186 -11.77 22.32 -5.46
CA ALA A 186 -10.40 22.30 -5.97
C ALA A 186 -9.39 22.46 -4.83
N ILE A 187 -8.37 21.59 -4.81
CA ILE A 187 -7.35 21.57 -3.75
C ILE A 187 -5.93 21.80 -4.26
N GLY A 188 -5.71 21.69 -5.56
CA GLY A 188 -4.44 21.98 -6.20
C GLY A 188 -4.34 21.32 -7.56
N ALA A 189 -3.11 21.16 -8.05
CA ALA A 189 -2.86 20.62 -9.37
C ALA A 189 -1.63 19.71 -9.41
N ILE A 190 -1.66 18.68 -10.25
CA ILE A 190 -0.59 17.69 -10.42
C ILE A 190 0.10 17.93 -11.76
N VAL A 191 1.41 18.08 -11.73
CA VAL A 191 2.23 18.08 -12.94
C VAL A 191 2.60 16.65 -13.28
N VAL A 192 2.32 16.24 -14.52
CA VAL A 192 2.75 14.95 -15.07
C VAL A 192 4.06 15.16 -15.82
N ASN A 193 5.07 14.36 -15.50
CA ASN A 193 6.38 14.42 -16.13
C ASN A 193 6.39 13.80 -17.54
N HIS A 194 7.52 13.94 -18.25
CA HIS A 194 7.69 13.44 -19.61
C HIS A 194 7.60 11.91 -19.76
N VAL A 195 7.64 11.15 -18.65
CA VAL A 195 7.39 9.69 -18.65
C VAL A 195 5.95 9.34 -18.24
N ALA A 196 5.01 10.28 -18.42
CA ALA A 196 3.58 10.07 -18.18
C ALA A 196 3.23 9.71 -16.73
N ARG A 197 4.02 10.20 -15.75
CA ARG A 197 3.80 10.00 -14.32
C ARG A 197 3.61 11.31 -13.57
N GLY A 198 2.65 11.35 -12.65
CA GLY A 198 2.44 12.48 -11.75
C GLY A 198 2.31 12.00 -10.31
N LYS A 199 2.91 12.74 -9.37
CA LYS A 199 2.78 12.48 -7.94
C LYS A 199 2.69 13.82 -7.21
N ILE A 200 1.73 13.95 -6.31
CA ILE A 200 1.60 15.09 -5.42
C ILE A 200 1.22 14.63 -4.02
N ALA A 201 1.60 15.42 -3.03
CA ALA A 201 1.10 15.30 -1.67
C ALA A 201 0.51 16.63 -1.21
N PHE A 202 -0.65 16.58 -0.56
CA PHE A 202 -1.21 17.71 0.15
C PHE A 202 -1.18 17.47 1.65
N MET A 203 -0.87 18.49 2.45
CA MET A 203 -0.69 18.34 3.90
C MET A 203 -1.27 19.50 4.73
N THR A 204 -1.93 19.21 5.87
CA THR A 204 -2.58 20.25 6.70
C THR A 204 -1.62 21.11 7.52
N ASN A 205 -0.38 20.65 7.76
CA ASN A 205 0.65 21.37 8.52
C ASN A 205 2.01 21.34 7.78
N PRO A 206 2.15 22.01 6.62
CA PRO A 206 3.38 21.95 5.82
C PRO A 206 4.59 22.60 6.50
N GLY A 207 4.37 23.45 7.52
CA GLY A 207 5.41 24.24 8.19
C GLY A 207 6.46 23.46 9.01
N ARG A 208 6.50 22.13 8.93
CA ARG A 208 7.57 21.32 9.53
C ARG A 208 8.53 20.67 8.53
N HIS A 209 8.24 20.68 7.22
CA HIS A 209 9.12 20.09 6.22
C HIS A 209 9.17 20.94 4.94
N GLU A 210 10.36 21.46 4.62
CA GLU A 210 10.66 22.22 3.41
C GLU A 210 10.90 21.26 2.22
N VAL A 211 9.86 20.93 1.43
CA VAL A 211 10.06 20.30 0.12
C VAL A 211 9.05 20.85 -0.90
N ASP A 212 9.53 21.16 -2.12
CA ASP A 212 8.83 21.75 -3.27
C ASP A 212 7.63 20.95 -3.85
N LEU A 213 7.20 19.86 -3.19
CA LEU A 213 6.09 18.98 -3.62
C LEU A 213 4.90 18.99 -2.66
N GLU A 214 4.94 19.80 -1.61
CA GLU A 214 3.91 19.88 -0.58
C GLU A 214 3.06 21.12 -0.77
N MET A 215 1.78 20.92 -1.09
CA MET A 215 0.79 21.99 -1.09
C MET A 215 0.00 21.97 0.22
N PRO A 216 -0.27 23.12 0.85
CA PRO A 216 -1.13 23.17 2.03
C PRO A 216 -2.51 22.60 1.67
N LEU A 217 -2.95 21.58 2.40
CA LEU A 217 -4.35 21.19 2.39
C LEU A 217 -5.15 22.37 2.91
N ASN A 218 -6.10 22.84 2.10
CA ASN A 218 -7.07 23.83 2.54
C ASN A 218 -7.70 23.35 3.86
N SER A 219 -7.80 24.23 4.85
CA SER A 219 -8.34 23.95 6.19
C SER A 219 -9.77 23.37 6.19
N ARG A 220 -10.46 23.39 5.05
CA ARG A 220 -11.75 22.72 4.82
C ARG A 220 -11.68 21.19 4.76
N PHE A 221 -10.48 20.60 4.68
CA PHE A 221 -10.29 19.15 4.70
C PHE A 221 -9.68 18.74 6.02
N THR A 222 -10.53 18.63 7.04
CA THR A 222 -10.13 18.23 8.39
C THR A 222 -10.74 16.90 8.83
N ASP A 223 -11.65 16.31 8.05
CA ASP A 223 -12.35 15.09 8.43
C ASP A 223 -12.35 14.05 7.31
N ILE A 224 -11.62 12.95 7.53
CA ILE A 224 -11.52 11.82 6.59
C ILE A 224 -12.89 11.18 6.32
N THR A 225 -13.83 11.25 7.26
CA THR A 225 -15.18 10.70 7.10
C THR A 225 -16.01 11.49 6.08
N GLN A 226 -15.61 12.74 5.83
CA GLN A 226 -16.26 13.58 4.82
C GLN A 226 -15.69 13.34 3.42
N LEU A 227 -14.56 12.64 3.27
CA LEU A 227 -13.98 12.33 1.97
C LEU A 227 -14.83 11.29 1.25
N ARG A 228 -15.54 11.71 0.21
CA ARG A 228 -16.41 10.83 -0.57
C ARG A 228 -15.89 10.63 -1.97
N THR A 229 -15.45 11.70 -2.62
CA THR A 229 -15.02 11.67 -4.01
C THR A 229 -13.71 12.41 -4.21
N ILE A 230 -12.93 11.92 -5.16
CA ILE A 230 -11.78 12.60 -5.75
C ILE A 230 -11.94 12.59 -7.25
N GLU A 231 -11.60 13.72 -7.88
CA GLU A 231 -11.69 13.91 -9.31
C GLU A 231 -10.43 14.61 -9.82
N ILE A 232 -9.92 14.14 -10.97
CA ILE A 232 -8.76 14.73 -11.65
C ILE A 232 -9.26 15.25 -13.00
N PHE A 233 -8.98 16.51 -13.29
CA PHE A 233 -9.43 17.19 -14.51
C PHE A 233 -8.26 17.68 -15.35
N ASP A 234 -8.52 17.98 -16.62
CA ASP A 234 -7.68 18.93 -17.35
C ASP A 234 -7.62 20.29 -16.62
N PHE A 235 -6.63 21.10 -17.00
CA PHE A 235 -6.43 22.43 -16.44
C PHE A 235 -7.68 23.32 -16.57
N ASP A 236 -8.37 23.23 -17.71
CA ASP A 236 -9.61 23.96 -18.01
C ASP A 236 -10.83 23.46 -17.22
N SER A 237 -10.70 22.38 -16.44
CA SER A 237 -11.78 21.73 -15.69
C SER A 237 -12.97 21.26 -16.54
N LYS A 238 -12.75 21.01 -17.82
CA LYS A 238 -13.78 20.58 -18.78
C LYS A 238 -13.86 19.06 -18.86
N THR A 239 -12.72 18.38 -18.74
CA THR A 239 -12.62 16.93 -18.94
C THR A 239 -12.22 16.25 -17.64
N VAL A 240 -13.03 15.29 -17.17
CA VAL A 240 -12.68 14.43 -16.04
C VAL A 240 -11.84 13.27 -16.56
N PHE A 241 -10.58 13.18 -16.13
CA PHE A 241 -9.70 12.05 -16.41
C PHE A 241 -9.90 10.91 -15.42
N PHE A 242 -10.16 11.26 -14.16
CA PHE A 242 -10.39 10.27 -13.13
C PHE A 242 -11.53 10.66 -12.21
N ARG A 243 -12.27 9.63 -11.77
CA ARG A 243 -13.15 9.72 -10.62
C ARG A 243 -12.89 8.56 -9.66
N GLY A 244 -12.64 8.87 -8.40
CA GLY A 244 -12.50 7.88 -7.34
C GLY A 244 -13.53 8.12 -6.24
N ARG A 245 -13.86 7.05 -5.52
CA ARG A 245 -14.54 7.14 -4.21
C ARG A 245 -13.62 6.59 -3.14
N PHE A 246 -13.43 7.35 -2.09
CA PHE A 246 -12.66 6.89 -0.94
C PHE A 246 -13.43 5.79 -0.21
N LYS A 247 -12.70 4.77 0.20
CA LYS A 247 -13.16 3.75 1.14
C LYS A 247 -12.26 3.83 2.36
N LEU A 248 -12.87 3.94 3.54
CA LEU A 248 -12.14 3.80 4.79
C LEU A 248 -11.57 2.39 4.85
N VAL A 249 -10.28 2.31 5.09
CA VAL A 249 -9.59 1.08 5.42
C VAL A 249 -9.49 1.09 6.94
N SER A 250 -10.21 0.17 7.59
CA SER A 250 -10.09 0.02 9.05
C SER A 250 -8.63 -0.30 9.39
N PRO A 251 -8.01 0.45 10.31
CA PRO A 251 -6.65 0.18 10.75
C PRO A 251 -6.52 -1.15 11.49
#